data_AF-A0A9N9J6T6-F1
#
_entry.id   AF-A0A9N9J6T6-F1
#
_cell.length_a   1.000
_cell.length_b   1.000
_cell.length_c   1.000
_cell.angle_alpha   90.00
_cell.angle_beta   90.00
_cell.angle_gamma   90.00
#
_symmetry.space_group_name_H-M   'P 1'
#
loop_
_entity.id
_entity.type
_entity.pdbx_description
1 polymer ?
#
loop_
_entity_poly.entity_id
_entity_poly.type
_entity_poly.pdbx_seq_one_letter_code
_entity_poly.pdbx_strand_id
1 'polypeptide(L)'
;KNLVATYKGEIDQDYWSKICSRRSFGSGPSNISGWMLGFFPYDRTGEPIKYNSLEPEDIPNGRVAVPFTTDGGLKLKFIAGFVGANQEVLENSNEVVISPVIGWSVIDHVEDEKTHT
;
A
#
# COMPACT_ATOMS: atom_id res chain seq x y z
N LYS A 1 -13.13 13.42 -11.49
CA LYS A 1 -14.48 13.30 -12.10
C LYS A 1 -14.92 11.83 -12.14
N ASN A 2 -14.10 10.92 -12.69
CA ASN A 2 -14.47 9.50 -12.84
C ASN A 2 -14.73 8.76 -11.52
N LEU A 3 -13.96 9.02 -10.46
CA LEU A 3 -14.22 8.44 -9.12
C LEU A 3 -15.65 8.73 -8.61
N VAL A 4 -16.13 9.97 -8.76
CA VAL A 4 -17.46 10.40 -8.31
C VAL A 4 -18.56 9.82 -9.20
N ALA A 5 -18.31 9.71 -10.51
CA ALA A 5 -19.25 9.09 -11.45
C ALA A 5 -19.44 7.59 -11.14
N THR A 6 -18.35 6.87 -10.88
CA THR A 6 -18.39 5.45 -10.50
C THR A 6 -19.13 5.24 -9.19
N TYR A 7 -18.95 6.12 -8.20
CA TYR A 7 -19.75 6.07 -6.97
C TYR A 7 -21.27 6.19 -7.23
N LYS A 8 -21.67 6.89 -8.29
CA LYS A 8 -23.08 7.00 -8.71
C LYS A 8 -23.56 5.86 -9.62
N GLY A 9 -22.72 4.85 -9.87
CA GLY A 9 -23.03 3.73 -10.76
C GLY A 9 -22.68 3.96 -12.24
N GLU A 10 -22.07 5.10 -12.59
CA GLU A 10 -21.61 5.39 -13.94
C GLU A 10 -20.15 4.93 -14.10
N ILE A 11 -19.97 3.70 -14.58
CA ILE A 11 -18.66 3.04 -14.65
C ILE A 11 -18.01 3.26 -16.03
N ASP A 12 -16.87 3.94 -16.07
CA ASP A 12 -16.01 4.09 -17.25
C ASP A 12 -14.96 2.96 -17.27
N GLN A 13 -15.24 1.90 -18.03
CA GLN A 13 -14.36 0.73 -18.09
C GLN A 13 -12.96 1.03 -18.62
N ASP A 14 -12.80 1.95 -19.58
CA ASP A 14 -11.49 2.30 -20.12
C ASP A 14 -10.64 3.00 -19.06
N TYR A 15 -11.24 3.91 -18.28
CA TYR A 15 -10.57 4.53 -17.14
C TYR A 15 -10.16 3.52 -16.07
N TRP A 16 -11.08 2.64 -15.65
CA TRP A 16 -10.81 1.64 -14.61
C TRP A 16 -9.79 0.58 -15.05
N SER A 17 -9.74 0.24 -16.34
CA SER A 17 -8.73 -0.68 -16.90
C SER A 17 -7.29 -0.17 -16.75
N LYS A 18 -7.12 1.14 -16.53
CA LYS A 18 -5.82 1.83 -16.42
C LYS A 18 -5.38 2.12 -14.98
N ILE A 19 -6.02 1.51 -13.96
CA ILE A 19 -5.61 1.61 -12.55
C ILE A 19 -4.13 1.30 -12.40
N CYS A 20 -3.77 0.08 -12.78
CA CYS A 20 -2.44 -0.49 -12.61
C CYS A 20 -2.20 -1.48 -13.74
N SER A 21 -1.23 -1.18 -14.58
CA SER A 21 -0.76 -2.01 -15.67
C SER A 21 0.65 -2.49 -15.33
N ARG A 22 0.82 -3.81 -15.26
CA ARG A 22 2.13 -4.44 -15.10
C ARG A 22 2.71 -4.70 -16.49
N ARG A 23 3.89 -4.17 -16.77
CA ARG A 23 4.63 -4.46 -18.00
C ARG A 23 5.80 -5.37 -17.64
N SER A 24 5.94 -6.49 -18.34
CA SER A 24 7.12 -7.35 -18.26
C SER A 24 7.79 -7.36 -19.62
N PHE A 25 9.08 -7.05 -19.66
CA PHE A 25 9.90 -7.02 -20.88
C PHE A 25 10.86 -8.24 -20.96
N GLY A 26 10.53 -9.36 -20.31
CA GLY A 26 11.39 -10.54 -20.23
C GLY A 26 12.07 -10.66 -18.87
N SER A 27 13.39 -10.85 -18.85
CA SER A 27 14.20 -11.04 -17.62
C SER A 27 14.40 -9.77 -16.77
N GLY A 28 13.83 -8.63 -17.20
CA GLY A 28 13.98 -7.32 -16.56
C GLY A 28 12.83 -6.97 -15.61
N PRO A 29 13.00 -5.91 -14.79
CA PRO A 29 12.05 -5.54 -13.74
C PRO A 29 10.62 -5.35 -14.27
N SER A 30 9.67 -5.90 -13.52
CA SER A 30 8.26 -5.91 -13.89
C SER A 30 7.55 -4.69 -13.30
N ASN A 31 7.76 -3.53 -13.90
CA ASN A 31 7.24 -2.27 -13.38
C ASN A 31 5.72 -2.22 -13.45
N ILE A 32 5.13 -1.57 -12.45
CA ILE A 32 3.74 -1.11 -12.47
C ILE A 32 3.68 0.33 -12.97
N SER A 33 2.60 0.63 -13.68
CA SER A 33 2.28 1.95 -14.22
C SER A 33 0.77 2.15 -14.14
N GLY A 34 0.26 3.38 -14.26
CA GLY A 34 -1.18 3.62 -14.28
C GLY A 34 -1.55 4.86 -13.48
N TRP A 35 -2.83 5.18 -13.39
CA TRP A 35 -3.22 6.37 -12.63
C TRP A 35 -3.14 6.16 -11.12
N MET A 36 -3.08 4.91 -10.63
CA MET A 36 -2.89 4.62 -9.20
C MET A 36 -1.57 5.18 -8.65
N LEU A 37 -0.52 5.26 -9.46
CA LEU A 37 0.77 5.85 -9.02
C LEU A 37 0.64 7.35 -8.71
N GLY A 38 -0.42 8.02 -9.15
CA GLY A 38 -0.71 9.40 -8.75
C GLY A 38 -0.97 9.58 -7.24
N PHE A 39 -1.25 8.50 -6.50
CA PHE A 39 -1.40 8.54 -5.03
C PHE A 39 -0.10 8.27 -4.27
N PHE A 40 0.98 7.93 -4.97
CA PHE A 40 2.27 7.59 -4.38
C PHE A 40 3.33 8.58 -4.88
N PRO A 41 3.46 9.75 -4.23
CA PRO A 41 4.46 10.75 -4.65
C PRO A 41 5.91 10.33 -4.37
N TYR A 42 6.11 9.38 -3.45
CA TYR A 42 7.42 8.90 -3.01
C TYR A 42 7.49 7.37 -3.09
N ASP A 43 8.69 6.84 -3.31
CA ASP A 43 8.98 5.42 -3.19
C ASP A 43 9.18 5.00 -1.72
N ARG A 44 9.47 3.71 -1.49
CA ARG A 44 9.72 3.14 -0.16
C ARG A 44 10.90 3.75 0.60
N THR A 45 11.83 4.38 -0.12
CA THR A 45 13.00 5.05 0.47
C THR A 45 12.71 6.50 0.83
N GLY A 46 11.55 7.03 0.40
CA GLY A 46 11.15 8.41 0.57
C GLY A 46 11.60 9.32 -0.57
N GLU A 47 12.17 8.76 -1.65
CA GLU A 47 12.60 9.54 -2.81
C GLU A 47 11.41 9.83 -3.74
N PRO A 48 11.35 11.02 -4.36
CA PRO A 48 10.27 11.36 -5.27
C PRO A 48 10.22 10.45 -6.50
N ILE A 49 9.04 9.92 -6.82
CA ILE A 49 8.84 9.13 -8.04
C ILE A 49 8.93 10.05 -9.27
N LYS A 50 9.90 9.79 -10.15
CA LYS A 50 10.19 10.67 -11.33
C LYS A 50 9.36 10.35 -12.57
N TYR A 51 8.89 9.10 -12.69
CA TYR A 51 8.18 8.61 -13.85
C TYR A 51 6.93 7.86 -13.40
N ASN A 52 5.92 7.74 -14.27
CA ASN A 52 4.75 6.89 -14.01
C ASN A 52 5.09 5.39 -14.17
N SER A 53 6.08 4.94 -13.40
CA SER A 53 6.66 3.61 -13.41
C SER A 53 7.35 3.37 -12.07
N LEU A 54 6.97 2.31 -11.37
CA LEU A 54 7.56 1.91 -10.09
C LEU A 54 7.70 0.39 -10.05
N GLU A 55 8.77 -0.11 -9.44
CA GLU A 55 8.84 -1.54 -9.13
C GLU A 55 7.89 -1.88 -7.99
N PRO A 56 7.17 -3.03 -8.02
CA PRO A 56 6.23 -3.38 -6.96
C PRO A 56 6.84 -3.36 -5.56
N GLU A 57 8.13 -3.68 -5.44
CA GLU A 57 8.84 -3.67 -4.17
C GLU A 57 9.12 -2.26 -3.63
N ASP A 58 9.12 -1.25 -4.49
CA ASP A 58 9.38 0.15 -4.12
C ASP A 58 8.11 0.93 -3.74
N ILE A 59 6.95 0.27 -3.70
CA ILE A 59 5.72 0.86 -3.14
C ILE A 59 5.98 1.19 -1.66
N PRO A 60 5.72 2.44 -1.22
CA PRO A 60 5.97 2.82 0.15
C PRO A 60 5.09 2.05 1.13
N ASN A 61 5.64 1.76 2.31
CA ASN A 61 4.91 1.05 3.35
C ASN A 61 3.76 1.91 3.86
N GLY A 62 2.54 1.38 3.89
CA GLY A 62 1.36 2.06 4.43
C GLY A 62 1.32 2.18 5.96
N ARG A 63 2.45 1.92 6.63
CA ARG A 63 2.60 1.91 8.09
C ARG A 63 3.75 2.79 8.53
N VAL A 64 3.54 3.50 9.63
CA VAL A 64 4.56 4.27 10.35
C VAL A 64 4.89 3.53 11.64
N ALA A 65 6.16 3.58 12.03
CA ALA A 65 6.68 2.75 13.10
C ALA A 65 7.66 3.56 13.96
N VAL A 66 7.30 3.85 15.21
CA VAL A 66 8.06 4.73 16.12
C VAL A 66 8.59 3.92 17.30
N PRO A 67 9.92 3.83 17.50
CA PRO A 67 10.51 3.14 18.64
C PRO A 67 10.35 3.94 19.94
N PHE A 68 10.18 3.25 21.07
CA PHE A 68 10.20 3.85 22.40
C PHE A 68 10.67 2.85 23.46
N THR A 69 11.13 3.36 24.60
CA THR A 69 11.54 2.55 25.76
C THR A 69 10.66 2.88 26.94
N THR A 70 10.13 1.87 27.62
CA THR A 70 9.35 2.04 28.86
C THR A 70 10.27 2.34 30.05
N ASP A 71 9.72 2.87 31.14
CA ASP A 71 10.47 3.09 32.39
C ASP A 71 11.05 1.78 32.97
N GLY A 72 10.42 0.63 32.66
CA GLY A 72 10.91 -0.71 33.03
C GLY A 72 12.00 -1.26 32.10
N GLY A 73 12.46 -0.49 31.12
CA GLY A 73 13.54 -0.87 30.20
C GLY A 73 13.10 -1.70 28.98
N LEU A 74 11.81 -2.01 28.82
CA LEU A 74 11.30 -2.68 27.62
C LEU A 74 11.45 -1.79 26.38
N LYS A 75 12.10 -2.30 25.33
CA LYS A 75 12.21 -1.66 24.01
C LYS A 75 11.04 -2.10 23.13
N LEU A 76 10.19 -1.16 22.74
CA LEU A 76 8.96 -1.42 22.00
C LEU A 76 8.86 -0.51 20.77
N LYS A 77 7.91 -0.82 19.89
CA LYS A 77 7.60 -0.01 18.71
C LYS A 77 6.10 0.22 18.61
N PHE A 78 5.69 1.47 18.48
CA PHE A 78 4.33 1.84 18.15
C PHE A 78 4.17 1.84 16.63
N ILE A 79 3.28 0.98 16.12
CA ILE A 79 2.95 0.88 14.70
C ILE A 79 1.57 1.48 14.48
N ALA A 80 1.41 2.29 13.43
CA ALA A 80 0.10 2.77 12.99
C ALA A 80 0.01 2.82 11.46
N GLY A 81 -1.21 2.69 10.93
CA GLY A 81 -1.47 2.80 9.49
C GLY A 81 -2.34 1.65 8.97
N PHE A 82 -2.12 1.26 7.71
CA PHE A 82 -2.80 0.12 7.10
C PHE A 82 -2.29 -1.19 7.72
N VAL A 83 -3.12 -1.84 8.53
CA VAL A 83 -2.76 -3.09 9.22
C VAL A 83 -3.28 -4.34 8.50
N GLY A 84 -4.19 -4.17 7.55
CA GLY A 84 -4.73 -5.26 6.74
C GLY A 84 -5.92 -4.83 5.90
N ALA A 85 -6.64 -5.80 5.34
CA ALA A 85 -7.88 -5.58 4.61
C ALA A 85 -8.97 -6.51 5.17
N ASN A 86 -10.20 -6.02 5.22
CA ASN A 86 -11.39 -6.82 5.49
C ASN A 86 -12.09 -7.10 4.16
N GLN A 87 -12.57 -8.32 3.99
CA GLN A 87 -13.31 -8.75 2.81
C GLN A 87 -14.68 -9.26 3.24
N GLU A 88 -15.73 -8.72 2.64
CA GLU A 88 -17.12 -9.09 2.90
C GLU A 88 -17.81 -9.47 1.59
N VAL A 89 -18.60 -10.54 1.61
CA VAL A 89 -19.44 -10.93 0.48
C VAL A 89 -20.86 -10.47 0.79
N LEU A 90 -21.40 -9.57 -0.02
CA LEU A 90 -22.75 -9.06 0.18
C LEU A 90 -23.77 -10.15 -0.16
N GLU A 91 -24.56 -10.56 0.85
CA GLU A 91 -25.50 -11.69 0.77
C GLU A 91 -26.50 -11.59 -0.38
N ASN A 92 -26.84 -10.36 -0.80
CA ASN A 92 -27.87 -10.10 -1.81
C ASN A 92 -27.35 -9.95 -3.25
N SER A 93 -26.04 -9.85 -3.46
CA SER A 93 -25.45 -9.62 -4.80
C SER A 93 -24.29 -10.54 -5.16
N ASN A 94 -23.80 -11.38 -4.24
CA ASN A 94 -22.53 -12.12 -4.38
C ASN A 94 -21.33 -11.21 -4.72
N GLU A 95 -21.46 -9.91 -4.44
CA GLU A 95 -20.40 -8.95 -4.68
C GLU A 95 -19.39 -9.01 -3.54
N VAL A 96 -18.11 -9.00 -3.90
CA VAL A 96 -17.00 -8.96 -2.95
C VAL A 96 -16.62 -7.50 -2.73
N VAL A 97 -16.78 -7.03 -1.49
CA VAL A 97 -16.33 -5.71 -1.07
C VAL A 97 -15.06 -5.88 -0.22
N ILE A 98 -14.06 -5.06 -0.51
CA ILE A 98 -12.80 -5.02 0.26
C ILE A 98 -12.68 -3.64 0.88
N SER A 99 -12.42 -3.59 2.19
CA SER A 99 -12.16 -2.35 2.92
C SER A 99 -10.80 -2.40 3.61
N PRO A 100 -10.07 -1.26 3.66
CA PRO A 100 -8.83 -1.20 4.41
C PRO A 100 -9.10 -1.25 5.91
N VAL A 101 -8.26 -1.96 6.65
CA VAL A 101 -8.22 -1.90 8.12
C VAL A 101 -7.11 -0.94 8.50
N ILE A 102 -7.49 0.20 9.08
CA ILE A 102 -6.57 1.20 9.62
C ILE A 102 -6.55 1.01 11.14
N GLY A 103 -5.36 0.84 11.69
CA GLY A 103 -5.22 0.55 13.11
C GLY A 103 -3.84 0.88 13.64
N TRP A 104 -3.62 0.49 14.90
CA TRP A 104 -2.35 0.64 15.57
C TRP A 104 -2.08 -0.56 16.50
N SER A 105 -0.81 -0.78 16.82
CA SER A 105 -0.39 -1.82 17.76
C SER A 105 0.96 -1.45 18.40
N VAL A 106 1.25 -2.03 19.56
CA VAL A 106 2.57 -1.97 20.20
C VAL A 106 3.19 -3.36 20.11
N ILE A 107 4.38 -3.44 19.53
CA ILE A 107 5.13 -4.68 19.33
C ILE A 107 6.52 -4.57 19.93
N ASP A 108 7.16 -5.71 20.20
CA ASP A 108 8.56 -5.74 20.61
C ASP A 108 9.45 -5.11 19.54
N HIS A 109 10.39 -4.27 19.97
CA HIS A 109 11.43 -3.74 19.09
C HIS A 109 12.61 -4.71 19.10
N VAL A 110 12.57 -5.69 18.21
CA VAL A 110 13.74 -6.51 17.88
C VAL A 110 14.60 -5.67 16.93
N GLU A 111 15.79 -5.26 17.39
CA GLU A 111 16.79 -4.68 16.47
C GLU A 111 17.19 -5.79 15.50
N ASP A 112 16.92 -5.62 14.21
CA ASP A 112 17.42 -6.56 13.19
C ASP A 112 18.95 -6.61 13.29
N GLU A 113 19.51 -7.80 13.52
CA GLU A 113 20.95 -8.00 13.36
C GLU A 113 21.32 -7.51 11.96
N LYS A 114 22.18 -6.50 11.88
CA LYS A 114 22.67 -5.95 10.62
C LYS A 114 23.25 -7.08 9.77
N THR A 115 22.49 -7.62 8.83
CA THR A 115 23.05 -8.45 7.76
C THR A 115 23.98 -7.56 6.96
N HIS A 116 25.27 -7.65 7.28
CA HIS A 116 26.35 -7.15 6.45
C HIS A 116 26.38 -8.04 5.20
N THR A 117 25.85 -7.52 4.10
CA THR A 117 26.21 -7.96 2.75
C THR A 117 27.13 -6.91 2.13
#